data_AF-C5LJI2-F1
#
_entry.id   AF-C5LJI2-F1
#
_cell.length_a   1.000
_cell.length_b   1.000
_cell.length_c   1.000
_cell.angle_alpha   90.00
_cell.angle_beta   90.00
_cell.angle_gamma   90.00
#
_symmetry.space_group_name_H-M   'P 1'
#
loop_
_entity.id
_entity.type
_entity.pdbx_description
1 polymer ?
#
loop_
_entity_poly.entity_id
_entity_poly.type
_entity_poly.pdbx_seq_one_letter_code
_entity_poly.pdbx_strand_id
1 'polypeptide(L)'
;MDNIFPDDDETTAVEPPTKPVKPMKRKRAEEEDASSSSSSSSSSSDESSSSSSSSDSDSDSSESEETPTPAKKKARPSSAVEVVQPGEESEKAMYVAATGEGDQKEFVWRVTDDVKVKAKLWKGMVFMDIRKYFDEGRKPTQKGVFLNVEKYEKTMARQEMVTAALKWLDEGGRAKSPVLTGVLRNDSTFIDPDGAIIMEIDKGLKLKVYSFKGMYLVDIRSYFKGNATKKGISLKPDVYFKIANWTDWSKAVAVVKKVNNLPVN
;
A
#
# COMPACT_ATOMS: atom_id res chain seq x y z
N MET A 1 48.73 50.08 -34.16
CA MET A 1 47.54 50.88 -34.50
C MET A 1 46.53 50.62 -33.43
N ASP A 2 46.60 51.50 -32.44
CA ASP A 2 45.78 51.62 -31.26
C ASP A 2 44.32 51.93 -31.62
N ASN A 3 43.39 51.43 -30.81
CA ASN A 3 42.16 52.11 -30.38
C ASN A 3 41.44 51.16 -29.40
N ILE A 4 41.54 51.36 -28.08
CA ILE A 4 40.81 52.34 -27.25
C ILE A 4 39.39 51.84 -26.91
N PHE A 5 39.27 51.34 -25.68
CA PHE A 5 38.04 51.30 -24.84
C PHE A 5 37.51 52.72 -24.63
N PRO A 6 36.19 52.97 -24.42
CA PRO A 6 35.49 52.79 -23.12
C PRO A 6 34.01 52.39 -23.29
N ASP A 7 33.11 52.23 -22.33
CA ASP A 7 33.06 52.15 -20.85
C ASP A 7 31.69 51.50 -20.51
N ASP A 8 31.61 51.03 -19.28
CA ASP A 8 30.45 50.79 -18.41
C ASP A 8 29.01 50.95 -18.95
N ASP A 9 28.17 49.94 -18.70
CA ASP A 9 26.90 50.27 -18.05
C ASP A 9 26.45 49.18 -17.06
N GLU A 10 25.96 49.69 -15.96
CA GLU A 10 25.75 49.13 -14.65
C GLU A 10 24.26 48.73 -14.53
N THR A 11 23.94 47.45 -14.33
CA THR A 11 22.56 47.06 -13.95
C THR A 11 22.54 46.16 -12.72
N THR A 12 22.65 46.83 -11.57
CA THR A 12 21.83 46.67 -10.36
C THR A 12 21.12 45.32 -10.16
N ALA A 13 21.71 44.52 -9.26
CA ALA A 13 21.04 43.42 -8.58
C ALA A 13 20.02 43.97 -7.56
N VAL A 14 18.76 43.53 -7.65
CA VAL A 14 17.71 43.79 -6.65
C VAL A 14 17.68 42.60 -5.69
N GLU A 15 18.30 42.76 -4.52
CA GLU A 15 18.12 41.88 -3.37
C GLU A 15 16.76 42.13 -2.69
N PRO A 16 16.00 41.08 -2.30
CA PRO A 16 14.80 41.24 -1.50
C PRO A 16 15.12 41.45 0.00
N PRO A 17 14.34 42.27 0.72
CA PRO A 17 14.62 42.63 2.11
C PRO A 17 14.37 41.49 3.10
N THR A 18 15.43 41.07 3.79
CA THR A 18 15.38 40.24 5.00
C THR A 18 14.87 41.06 6.19
N LYS A 19 13.79 40.60 6.83
CA LYS A 19 13.31 41.17 8.10
C LYS A 19 14.15 40.64 9.27
N PRO A 20 14.63 41.51 10.19
CA PRO A 20 15.37 41.08 11.38
C PRO A 20 14.43 40.54 12.47
N VAL A 21 14.61 39.27 12.84
CA VAL A 21 13.99 38.68 14.03
C VAL A 21 14.85 39.03 15.25
N LYS A 22 14.22 39.65 16.24
CA LYS A 22 14.85 40.09 17.50
C LYS A 22 15.34 38.89 18.33
N PRO A 23 16.53 38.98 18.94
CA PRO A 23 17.01 37.97 19.88
C PRO A 23 16.28 38.08 21.23
N MET A 24 15.53 37.05 21.61
CA MET A 24 14.91 36.96 22.92
C MET A 24 15.93 36.40 23.91
N LYS A 25 16.59 37.29 24.66
CA LYS A 25 17.34 36.98 25.89
C LYS A 25 16.36 36.46 26.94
N ARG A 26 16.49 35.20 27.39
CA ARG A 26 16.04 34.82 28.74
C ARG A 26 17.10 33.98 29.45
N LYS A 27 17.27 34.38 30.72
CA LYS A 27 18.33 34.10 31.68
C LYS A 27 18.57 32.62 31.92
N ARG A 28 19.87 32.29 31.92
CA ARG A 28 20.52 31.27 32.75
C ARG A 28 20.42 31.69 34.23
N ALA A 29 20.01 30.78 35.09
CA ALA A 29 20.27 30.79 36.52
C ALA A 29 20.63 29.34 36.90
N GLU A 30 21.83 29.19 37.45
CA GLU A 30 22.34 28.00 38.13
C GLU A 30 21.90 28.02 39.60
N GLU A 31 22.22 26.92 40.29
CA GLU A 31 22.20 26.67 41.75
C GLU A 31 20.88 26.16 42.35
N GLU A 32 20.82 25.22 43.30
CA GLU A 32 21.67 24.13 43.82
C GLU A 32 20.73 23.22 44.63
N ASP A 33 21.13 21.95 44.79
CA ASP A 33 20.93 21.06 45.95
C ASP A 33 19.56 20.65 46.53
N ALA A 34 19.62 19.47 47.17
CA ALA A 34 18.78 18.91 48.23
C ALA A 34 17.58 18.00 47.85
N SER A 35 17.86 16.69 47.94
CA SER A 35 17.21 15.67 48.79
C SER A 35 15.70 15.70 49.13
N SER A 36 15.15 14.48 49.21
CA SER A 36 13.97 14.04 50.01
C SER A 36 12.60 14.50 49.47
N SER A 37 11.46 13.84 49.65
CA SER A 37 11.02 12.56 50.20
C SER A 37 9.50 12.49 49.92
N SER A 38 8.94 11.28 49.84
CA SER A 38 7.54 10.88 50.13
C SER A 38 6.45 11.96 50.29
N SER A 39 5.33 11.80 49.59
CA SER A 39 4.00 11.72 50.25
C SER A 39 2.90 11.34 49.26
N SER A 40 2.24 10.25 49.63
CA SER A 40 0.88 9.84 49.30
C SER A 40 -0.16 10.97 49.35
N SER A 41 -1.14 10.93 48.44
CA SER A 41 -2.49 11.43 48.70
C SER A 41 -3.54 10.62 47.93
N SER A 42 -4.23 9.80 48.71
CA SER A 42 -5.51 9.16 48.46
C SER A 42 -6.68 10.13 48.60
N SER A 43 -7.67 10.05 47.70
CA SER A 43 -9.11 10.23 47.97
C SER A 43 -9.89 10.05 46.65
N SER A 44 -10.60 8.95 46.40
CA SER A 44 -11.88 8.47 46.98
C SER A 44 -13.06 9.43 46.75
N SER A 45 -13.89 9.10 45.76
CA SER A 45 -15.34 9.30 45.80
C SER A 45 -16.00 8.30 44.85
N ASP A 46 -16.65 7.31 45.48
CA ASP A 46 -17.81 6.55 45.02
C ASP A 46 -18.87 7.49 44.39
N GLU A 47 -19.86 7.11 43.58
CA GLU A 47 -20.94 6.15 43.83
C GLU A 47 -21.66 5.78 42.50
N SER A 48 -21.83 4.48 42.28
CA SER A 48 -23.09 3.76 41.94
C SER A 48 -24.23 4.42 41.15
N SER A 49 -24.60 3.84 40.00
CA SER A 49 -25.97 3.34 39.80
C SER A 49 -26.12 2.40 38.58
N SER A 50 -26.89 1.36 38.85
CA SER A 50 -27.31 0.20 38.07
C SER A 50 -28.24 0.49 36.88
N SER A 51 -28.16 -0.32 35.82
CA SER A 51 -29.36 -1.08 35.36
C SER A 51 -28.97 -2.17 34.36
N SER A 52 -29.40 -3.37 34.71
CA SER A 52 -29.48 -4.61 33.95
C SER A 52 -30.59 -4.55 32.90
N SER A 53 -30.33 -5.06 31.69
CA SER A 53 -31.41 -5.57 30.83
C SER A 53 -30.90 -6.77 30.01
N SER A 54 -31.10 -7.95 30.58
CA SER A 54 -31.18 -9.24 29.91
C SER A 54 -32.43 -9.28 29.04
N SER A 55 -32.27 -9.61 27.75
CA SER A 55 -33.38 -9.95 26.86
C SER A 55 -33.18 -11.38 26.37
N ASP A 56 -33.79 -12.29 27.12
CA ASP A 56 -34.15 -13.63 26.70
C ASP A 56 -35.36 -13.53 25.77
N SER A 57 -35.26 -14.08 24.56
CA SER A 57 -36.40 -14.27 23.66
C SER A 57 -36.39 -15.71 23.17
N ASP A 58 -37.05 -16.55 23.97
CA ASP A 58 -37.53 -17.88 23.59
C ASP A 58 -38.78 -17.73 22.71
N SER A 59 -38.80 -18.45 21.58
CA SER A 59 -40.04 -18.77 20.87
C SER A 59 -39.91 -20.13 20.21
N ASP A 60 -40.29 -21.13 21.00
CA ASP A 60 -40.74 -22.45 20.58
C ASP A 60 -42.19 -22.37 20.05
N SER A 61 -42.45 -22.94 18.88
CA SER A 61 -43.77 -23.52 18.56
C SER A 61 -43.71 -24.55 17.43
N SER A 62 -43.94 -25.80 17.87
CA SER A 62 -44.75 -26.88 17.27
C SER A 62 -44.29 -27.55 15.97
N GLU A 63 -43.60 -28.68 16.14
CA GLU A 63 -44.12 -30.04 15.93
C GLU A 63 -45.26 -30.26 14.90
N SER A 64 -44.97 -31.07 13.87
CA SER A 64 -45.94 -31.95 13.22
C SER A 64 -45.20 -33.17 12.68
N GLU A 65 -45.67 -34.34 13.10
CA GLU A 65 -45.13 -35.67 12.87
C GLU A 65 -45.31 -36.22 11.43
N GLU A 66 -44.35 -37.08 11.07
CA GLU A 66 -44.35 -38.29 10.20
C GLU A 66 -45.34 -38.44 9.02
N THR A 67 -44.91 -38.82 7.81
CA THR A 67 -44.54 -40.21 7.43
C THR A 67 -44.01 -40.29 5.97
N PRO A 68 -43.41 -41.43 5.52
CA PRO A 68 -42.38 -41.48 4.48
C PRO A 68 -42.88 -41.87 3.07
N THR A 69 -42.06 -41.65 2.03
CA THR A 69 -41.89 -42.60 0.90
C THR A 69 -40.65 -42.30 0.03
N PRO A 70 -40.07 -43.31 -0.64
CA PRO A 70 -38.78 -43.24 -1.32
C PRO A 70 -38.85 -43.07 -2.85
N ALA A 71 -37.67 -42.77 -3.41
CA ALA A 71 -37.24 -42.95 -4.80
C ALA A 71 -37.55 -41.83 -5.83
N LYS A 72 -36.48 -41.16 -6.30
CA LYS A 72 -35.82 -41.55 -7.57
C LYS A 72 -34.58 -40.69 -7.84
N LYS A 73 -33.50 -41.40 -8.17
CA LYS A 73 -32.26 -40.90 -8.76
C LYS A 73 -32.54 -39.90 -9.89
N LYS A 74 -31.97 -38.70 -9.80
CA LYS A 74 -31.50 -37.94 -10.97
C LYS A 74 -30.15 -37.33 -10.64
N ALA A 75 -29.11 -37.99 -11.17
CA ALA A 75 -27.75 -37.51 -11.17
C ALA A 75 -27.72 -36.14 -11.86
N ARG A 76 -27.39 -35.11 -11.08
CA ARG A 76 -27.01 -33.80 -11.60
C ARG A 76 -25.48 -33.86 -11.75
N PRO A 77 -24.92 -33.58 -12.95
CA PRO A 77 -23.49 -33.67 -13.15
C PRO A 77 -22.80 -32.67 -12.23
N SER A 78 -22.04 -33.20 -11.27
CA SER A 78 -21.06 -32.46 -10.50
C SER A 78 -20.02 -31.94 -11.48
N SER A 79 -20.19 -30.68 -11.91
CA SER A 79 -19.11 -29.93 -12.53
C SER A 79 -18.04 -29.79 -11.45
N ALA A 80 -17.06 -30.67 -11.52
CA ALA A 80 -15.88 -30.67 -10.68
C ALA A 80 -15.22 -29.30 -10.78
N VAL A 81 -15.40 -28.47 -9.74
CA VAL A 81 -14.45 -27.42 -9.43
C VAL A 81 -13.22 -28.18 -8.95
N GLU A 82 -12.24 -28.30 -9.83
CA GLU A 82 -10.92 -28.83 -9.53
C GLU A 82 -10.25 -27.86 -8.54
N VAL A 83 -10.55 -28.05 -7.25
CA VAL A 83 -9.82 -27.46 -6.15
C VAL A 83 -8.48 -28.19 -6.10
N VAL A 84 -7.51 -27.66 -6.84
CA VAL A 84 -6.13 -28.13 -6.79
C VAL A 84 -5.62 -27.95 -5.36
N GLN A 85 -5.24 -29.07 -4.76
CA GLN A 85 -4.69 -29.15 -3.40
C GLN A 85 -3.39 -28.33 -3.26
N PRO A 86 -3.08 -27.83 -2.07
CA PRO A 86 -1.83 -27.11 -1.81
C PRO A 86 -0.71 -28.13 -1.57
N GLY A 87 -0.08 -28.58 -2.66
CA GLY A 87 1.16 -29.37 -2.63
C GLY A 87 2.24 -28.62 -3.39
N GLU A 88 3.40 -28.48 -2.76
CA GLU A 88 4.64 -27.81 -3.20
C GLU A 88 4.85 -27.69 -4.73
N GLU A 89 4.49 -26.54 -5.30
CA GLU A 89 5.19 -25.86 -6.42
C GLU A 89 4.62 -24.44 -6.56
N SER A 90 5.02 -23.59 -5.61
CA SER A 90 4.59 -22.20 -5.48
C SER A 90 5.24 -21.31 -6.54
N GLU A 91 4.77 -21.40 -7.79
CA GLU A 91 4.98 -20.34 -8.79
C GLU A 91 3.99 -20.35 -9.96
N LYS A 92 3.11 -21.36 -10.05
CA LYS A 92 2.17 -21.46 -11.16
C LYS A 92 0.98 -20.53 -10.95
N ALA A 93 0.88 -19.51 -11.80
CA ALA A 93 -0.31 -18.67 -11.85
C ALA A 93 -1.52 -19.52 -12.28
N MET A 94 -2.60 -19.43 -11.51
CA MET A 94 -3.75 -20.31 -11.67
C MET A 94 -4.94 -19.50 -12.18
N TYR A 95 -5.57 -19.99 -13.24
CA TYR A 95 -6.87 -19.49 -13.67
C TYR A 95 -7.91 -20.03 -12.70
N VAL A 96 -8.52 -19.15 -11.91
CA VAL A 96 -9.65 -19.53 -11.06
C VAL A 96 -10.89 -18.96 -11.72
N ALA A 97 -11.70 -19.83 -12.32
CA ALA A 97 -13.05 -19.44 -12.70
C ALA A 97 -13.80 -19.08 -11.41
N ALA A 98 -14.20 -17.82 -11.26
CA ALA A 98 -14.90 -17.36 -10.07
C ALA A 98 -16.21 -18.14 -9.93
N THR A 99 -16.38 -18.85 -8.81
CA THR A 99 -17.53 -19.73 -8.52
C THR A 99 -18.74 -18.95 -7.98
N GLY A 100 -18.89 -17.69 -8.38
CA GLY A 100 -19.97 -16.80 -7.94
C GLY A 100 -20.84 -16.38 -9.11
N GLU A 101 -22.15 -16.36 -8.87
CA GLU A 101 -23.21 -16.00 -9.83
C GLU A 101 -23.00 -14.58 -10.38
N GLY A 102 -22.26 -14.50 -11.49
CA GLY A 102 -21.71 -13.27 -12.08
C GLY A 102 -20.31 -13.50 -12.63
N ASP A 103 -20.23 -14.18 -13.78
CA ASP A 103 -19.03 -14.74 -14.46
C ASP A 103 -17.88 -13.78 -14.79
N GLN A 104 -17.30 -13.10 -13.80
CA GLN A 104 -16.03 -12.40 -13.99
C GLN A 104 -14.89 -13.39 -13.78
N LYS A 105 -14.29 -13.89 -14.87
CA LYS A 105 -13.06 -14.68 -14.76
C LYS A 105 -11.96 -13.78 -14.21
N GLU A 106 -11.49 -14.11 -13.01
CA GLU A 106 -10.36 -13.46 -12.37
C GLU A 106 -9.10 -14.30 -12.62
N PHE A 107 -8.00 -13.62 -12.92
CA PHE A 107 -6.69 -14.25 -12.90
C PHE A 107 -6.10 -14.06 -11.50
N VAL A 108 -5.66 -15.13 -10.85
CA VAL A 108 -5.09 -15.05 -9.49
C VAL A 108 -3.68 -15.60 -9.49
N TRP A 109 -2.74 -14.77 -9.05
CA TRP A 109 -1.35 -15.14 -8.84
C TRP A 109 -0.99 -15.00 -7.37
N ARG A 110 -0.49 -16.09 -6.78
CA ARG A 110 0.00 -16.11 -5.41
C ARG A 110 1.49 -15.77 -5.44
N VAL A 111 1.86 -14.65 -4.83
CA VAL A 111 3.26 -14.19 -4.78
C VAL A 111 3.95 -14.71 -3.52
N THR A 112 3.23 -14.66 -2.41
CA THR A 112 3.55 -15.27 -1.12
C THR A 112 2.26 -15.84 -0.52
N ASP A 113 2.33 -16.55 0.59
CA ASP A 113 1.14 -17.10 1.27
C ASP A 113 0.16 -16.00 1.71
N ASP A 114 0.70 -14.82 2.07
CA ASP A 114 -0.06 -13.67 2.52
C ASP A 114 -0.31 -12.61 1.43
N VAL A 115 0.28 -12.69 0.23
CA VAL A 115 0.11 -11.69 -0.84
C VAL A 115 -0.37 -12.35 -2.13
N LYS A 116 -1.51 -11.87 -2.62
CA LYS A 116 -2.05 -12.26 -3.92
C LYS A 116 -2.20 -11.05 -4.82
N VAL A 117 -1.96 -11.30 -6.10
CA VAL A 117 -2.17 -10.37 -7.19
C VAL A 117 -3.31 -10.91 -8.04
N LYS A 118 -4.33 -10.09 -8.25
CA LYS A 118 -5.48 -10.46 -9.09
C LYS A 118 -5.62 -9.51 -10.27
N ALA A 119 -5.75 -10.05 -11.47
CA ALA A 119 -6.24 -9.29 -12.61
C ALA A 119 -7.75 -9.50 -12.71
N LYS A 120 -8.53 -8.41 -12.64
CA LYS A 120 -9.99 -8.45 -12.74
C LYS A 120 -10.52 -7.39 -13.68
N LEU A 121 -11.64 -7.70 -14.32
CA LEU A 121 -12.38 -6.72 -15.11
C LEU A 121 -13.39 -5.98 -14.22
N TRP A 122 -13.39 -4.66 -14.28
CA TRP A 122 -14.36 -3.84 -13.57
C TRP A 122 -14.81 -2.67 -14.44
N LYS A 123 -16.11 -2.55 -14.68
CA LYS A 123 -16.70 -1.49 -15.52
C LYS A 123 -15.98 -1.31 -16.88
N GLY A 124 -15.67 -2.41 -17.56
CA GLY A 124 -15.01 -2.41 -18.87
C GLY A 124 -13.50 -2.13 -18.84
N MET A 125 -12.89 -1.93 -17.68
CA MET A 125 -11.46 -1.71 -17.53
C MET A 125 -10.80 -2.86 -16.77
N VAL A 126 -9.58 -3.22 -17.16
CA VAL A 126 -8.77 -4.22 -16.45
C VAL A 126 -8.01 -3.54 -15.33
N PHE A 127 -8.07 -4.15 -14.15
CA PHE A 127 -7.37 -3.69 -12.97
C PHE A 127 -6.57 -4.81 -12.33
N MET A 128 -5.48 -4.40 -11.69
CA MET A 128 -4.63 -5.20 -10.83
C MET A 128 -4.97 -4.93 -9.36
N ASP A 129 -5.42 -5.93 -8.62
CA ASP A 129 -5.55 -5.89 -7.16
C ASP A 129 -4.34 -6.57 -6.52
N ILE A 130 -3.47 -5.80 -5.88
CA ILE A 130 -2.35 -6.31 -5.09
C ILE A 130 -2.77 -6.21 -3.63
N ARG A 131 -3.00 -7.34 -2.97
CA ARG A 131 -3.65 -7.36 -1.66
C ARG A 131 -3.05 -8.38 -0.72
N LYS A 132 -2.95 -8.01 0.56
CA LYS A 132 -2.62 -8.95 1.64
C LYS A 132 -3.84 -9.78 2.04
N TYR A 133 -3.63 -11.03 2.40
CA TYR A 133 -4.66 -11.96 2.87
C TYR A 133 -4.29 -12.51 4.26
N PHE A 134 -5.30 -12.78 5.08
CA PHE A 134 -5.20 -13.55 6.32
C PHE A 134 -5.58 -15.00 6.09
N ASP A 135 -5.38 -15.84 7.13
CA ASP A 135 -5.77 -17.24 7.17
C ASP A 135 -5.19 -18.02 5.97
N GLU A 136 -3.88 -17.90 5.73
CA GLU A 136 -3.17 -18.59 4.63
C GLU A 136 -3.77 -18.32 3.24
N GLY A 137 -4.20 -17.07 3.03
CA GLY A 137 -4.75 -16.65 1.74
C GLY A 137 -6.27 -16.79 1.62
N ARG A 138 -7.00 -17.18 2.67
CA ARG A 138 -8.46 -17.36 2.57
C ARG A 138 -9.23 -16.03 2.57
N LYS A 139 -8.85 -15.06 3.40
CA LYS A 139 -9.60 -13.81 3.57
C LYS A 139 -8.82 -12.58 3.12
N PRO A 140 -9.33 -11.76 2.18
CA PRO A 140 -8.67 -10.52 1.79
C PRO A 140 -8.68 -9.51 2.94
N THR A 141 -7.56 -8.80 3.13
CA THR A 141 -7.47 -7.70 4.11
C THR A 141 -7.83 -6.35 3.48
N GLN A 142 -7.99 -5.32 4.32
CA GLN A 142 -8.11 -3.94 3.85
C GLN A 142 -6.79 -3.40 3.25
N LYS A 143 -5.65 -4.02 3.57
CA LYS A 143 -4.32 -3.64 3.05
C LYS A 143 -4.16 -4.18 1.63
N GLY A 144 -4.38 -3.29 0.67
CA GLY A 144 -4.22 -3.58 -0.74
C GLY A 144 -4.33 -2.32 -1.57
N VAL A 145 -3.84 -2.41 -2.79
CA VAL A 145 -3.92 -1.35 -3.79
C VAL A 145 -4.56 -1.90 -5.05
N PHE A 146 -5.40 -1.07 -5.66
CA PHE A 146 -6.13 -1.39 -6.86
C PHE A 146 -5.67 -0.45 -7.97
N LEU A 147 -4.94 -0.97 -8.95
CA LEU A 147 -4.26 -0.22 -10.00
C LEU A 147 -4.91 -0.52 -11.35
N ASN A 148 -5.10 0.48 -12.20
CA ASN A 148 -5.36 0.21 -13.62
C ASN A 148 -4.05 -0.20 -14.31
N VAL A 149 -4.15 -0.64 -15.56
CA VAL A 149 -2.98 -1.07 -16.36
C VAL A 149 -1.90 0.02 -16.43
N GLU A 150 -2.27 1.24 -16.77
CA GLU A 150 -1.34 2.37 -16.89
C GLU A 150 -0.61 2.69 -15.58
N LYS A 151 -1.32 2.73 -14.44
CA LYS A 151 -0.70 3.00 -13.13
C LYS A 151 0.21 1.86 -12.71
N TYR A 152 -0.16 0.61 -13.03
CA TYR A 152 0.71 -0.54 -12.76
C TYR A 152 2.01 -0.43 -13.56
N GLU A 153 1.93 -0.18 -14.87
CA GLU A 153 3.11 0.01 -15.73
C GLU A 153 4.00 1.15 -15.25
N LYS A 154 3.41 2.32 -14.93
CA LYS A 154 4.16 3.46 -14.37
C LYS A 154 4.81 3.12 -13.03
N THR A 155 4.16 2.29 -12.19
CA THR A 155 4.75 1.85 -10.92
C THR A 155 5.95 0.94 -11.15
N MET A 156 5.87 0.03 -12.13
CA MET A 156 6.95 -0.91 -12.44
C MET A 156 8.09 -0.25 -13.24
N ALA A 157 7.82 0.79 -14.02
CA ALA A 157 8.86 1.60 -14.65
C ALA A 157 9.78 2.32 -13.64
N ARG A 158 9.43 2.38 -12.35
CA ARG A 158 10.25 2.96 -11.28
C ARG A 158 11.13 1.94 -10.54
N GLN A 159 11.21 0.68 -11.01
CA GLN A 159 12.02 -0.36 -10.37
C GLN A 159 13.47 0.07 -10.10
N GLU A 160 14.14 0.70 -11.07
CA GLU A 160 15.53 1.15 -10.92
C GLU A 160 15.67 2.19 -9.80
N MET A 161 14.69 3.08 -9.66
CA MET A 161 14.68 4.06 -8.57
C MET A 161 14.43 3.40 -7.22
N VAL A 162 13.58 2.38 -7.15
CA VAL A 162 13.40 1.60 -5.92
C VAL A 162 14.71 0.93 -5.52
N THR A 163 15.43 0.33 -6.46
CA THR A 163 16.75 -0.27 -6.20
C THR A 163 17.75 0.77 -5.70
N ALA A 164 17.82 1.95 -6.34
CA ALA A 164 18.68 3.04 -5.91
C ALA A 164 18.30 3.56 -4.50
N ALA A 165 17.00 3.67 -4.23
CA ALA A 165 16.45 4.08 -2.94
C ALA A 165 16.79 3.10 -1.82
N LEU A 166 16.64 1.79 -2.08
CA LEU A 166 17.01 0.75 -1.13
C LEU A 166 18.51 0.79 -0.81
N LYS A 167 19.36 0.92 -1.83
CA LYS A 167 20.81 1.05 -1.65
C LYS A 167 21.19 2.27 -0.80
N TRP A 168 20.56 3.41 -1.04
CA TRP A 168 20.82 4.63 -0.27
C TRP A 168 20.37 4.52 1.19
N LEU A 169 19.26 3.83 1.45
CA LEU A 169 18.81 3.54 2.80
C LEU A 169 19.73 2.55 3.53
N ASP A 170 20.34 1.61 2.81
CA ASP A 170 21.35 0.68 3.34
C ASP A 170 22.64 1.42 3.73
N GLU A 171 23.04 2.41 2.93
CA GLU A 171 24.18 3.30 3.21
C GLU A 171 23.88 4.37 4.28
N GLY A 172 22.79 4.19 5.05
CA GLY A 172 22.42 5.03 6.19
C GLY A 172 21.99 6.45 5.82
N GLY A 173 21.55 6.68 4.58
CA GLY A 173 21.07 7.98 4.10
C GLY A 173 22.14 9.06 3.98
N ARG A 174 23.42 8.70 4.16
CA ARG A 174 24.55 9.65 4.07
C ARG A 174 25.25 9.61 2.72
N ALA A 175 25.00 8.58 1.94
CA ALA A 175 25.64 8.42 0.66
C ALA A 175 25.16 9.48 -0.33
N LYS A 176 26.11 10.17 -0.95
CA LYS A 176 25.91 10.94 -2.18
C LYS A 176 25.75 9.94 -3.33
N SER A 177 24.67 9.17 -3.35
CA SER A 177 24.41 8.27 -4.47
C SER A 177 24.19 9.14 -5.72
N PRO A 178 25.08 9.07 -6.73
CA PRO A 178 24.97 9.88 -7.95
C PRO A 178 23.67 9.57 -8.70
N VAL A 179 23.19 8.33 -8.59
CA VAL A 179 21.90 7.91 -9.13
C VAL A 179 20.76 8.62 -8.44
N LEU A 180 20.74 8.68 -7.10
CA LEU A 180 19.70 9.44 -6.39
C LEU A 180 19.84 10.95 -6.59
N THR A 181 21.04 11.50 -6.67
CA THR A 181 21.21 12.94 -6.96
C THR A 181 20.80 13.30 -8.38
N GLY A 182 20.94 12.38 -9.35
CA GLY A 182 20.36 12.52 -10.69
C GLY A 182 18.84 12.30 -10.70
N VAL A 183 18.34 11.32 -9.94
CA VAL A 183 16.92 10.94 -9.86
C VAL A 183 16.08 11.94 -9.07
N LEU A 184 16.65 12.59 -8.04
CA LEU A 184 16.02 13.70 -7.30
C LEU A 184 15.85 14.96 -8.16
N ARG A 185 16.52 15.04 -9.33
CA ARG A 185 16.24 16.10 -10.31
C ARG A 185 14.97 15.85 -11.11
N ASN A 186 14.38 14.65 -11.01
CA ASN A 186 13.05 14.43 -11.57
C ASN A 186 12.02 15.06 -10.62
N ASP A 187 11.20 15.96 -11.14
CA ASP A 187 10.20 16.77 -10.39
C ASP A 187 9.21 15.94 -9.55
N SER A 188 9.15 14.62 -9.75
CA SER A 188 8.25 13.71 -9.05
C SER A 188 8.87 12.97 -7.86
N THR A 189 10.15 13.19 -7.52
CA THR A 189 10.82 12.45 -6.43
C THR A 189 11.30 13.38 -5.33
N PHE A 190 10.99 13.06 -4.08
CA PHE A 190 11.41 13.86 -2.92
C PHE A 190 11.72 12.98 -1.71
N ILE A 191 12.48 13.53 -0.77
CA ILE A 191 12.85 12.86 0.48
C ILE A 191 12.00 13.47 1.60
N ASP A 192 11.25 12.61 2.31
CA ASP A 192 10.53 13.00 3.51
C ASP A 192 11.50 13.34 4.65
N PRO A 193 11.11 14.18 5.63
CA PRO A 193 11.91 14.44 6.83
C PRO A 193 12.34 13.19 7.58
N ASP A 194 11.54 12.12 7.50
CA ASP A 194 11.82 10.81 8.09
C ASP A 194 12.87 9.99 7.31
N GLY A 195 13.48 10.57 6.27
CA GLY A 195 14.47 9.91 5.40
C GLY A 195 13.85 8.94 4.39
N ALA A 196 12.53 8.93 4.25
CA ALA A 196 11.87 8.08 3.26
C ALA A 196 11.90 8.72 1.87
N ILE A 197 12.12 7.91 0.84
CA ILE A 197 12.14 8.37 -0.55
C ILE A 197 10.75 8.17 -1.13
N ILE A 198 10.13 9.26 -1.59
CA ILE A 198 8.81 9.25 -2.20
C ILE A 198 8.92 9.57 -3.68
N MET A 199 8.29 8.74 -4.50
CA MET A 199 8.12 8.92 -5.93
C MET A 199 6.63 9.06 -6.24
N GLU A 200 6.25 10.16 -6.88
CA GLU A 200 4.90 10.35 -7.41
C GLU A 200 4.76 9.61 -8.75
N ILE A 201 3.82 8.67 -8.79
CA ILE A 201 3.54 7.84 -9.97
C ILE A 201 2.44 8.46 -10.82
N ASP A 202 1.41 8.98 -10.14
CA ASP A 202 0.24 9.62 -10.74
C ASP A 202 -0.39 10.55 -9.70
N LYS A 203 -1.35 11.38 -10.14
CA LYS A 203 -2.12 12.26 -9.24
C LYS A 203 -2.81 11.44 -8.15
N GLY A 204 -2.24 11.49 -6.95
CA GLY A 204 -2.74 10.72 -5.81
C GLY A 204 -2.32 9.25 -5.79
N LEU A 205 -1.24 8.85 -6.46
CA LEU A 205 -0.59 7.55 -6.25
C LEU A 205 0.91 7.78 -6.05
N LYS A 206 1.41 7.32 -4.90
CA LYS A 206 2.82 7.46 -4.55
C LYS A 206 3.42 6.10 -4.21
N LEU A 207 4.70 5.98 -4.54
CA LEU A 207 5.57 4.87 -4.19
C LEU A 207 6.58 5.38 -3.16
N LYS A 208 6.57 4.81 -1.96
CA LYS A 208 7.41 5.23 -0.83
C LYS A 208 8.36 4.10 -0.47
N VAL A 209 9.66 4.38 -0.40
CA VAL A 209 10.69 3.46 0.06
C VAL A 209 11.24 3.97 1.37
N TYR A 210 11.21 3.14 2.41
CA TYR A 210 11.56 3.55 3.78
C TYR A 210 12.02 2.36 4.62
N SER A 211 12.68 2.65 5.75
CA SER A 211 13.02 1.67 6.78
C SER A 211 12.01 1.72 7.92
N PHE A 212 11.57 0.55 8.39
CA PHE A 212 10.69 0.42 9.54
C PHE A 212 11.09 -0.80 10.38
N LYS A 213 11.41 -0.56 11.65
CA LYS A 213 11.85 -1.61 12.59
C LYS A 213 13.01 -2.46 12.02
N GLY A 214 13.99 -1.82 11.40
CA GLY A 214 15.16 -2.50 10.80
C GLY A 214 14.89 -3.25 9.50
N MET A 215 13.69 -3.10 8.90
CA MET A 215 13.35 -3.69 7.62
C MET A 215 13.06 -2.62 6.58
N TYR A 216 13.54 -2.81 5.35
CA TYR A 216 13.15 -1.98 4.22
C TYR A 216 11.78 -2.39 3.69
N LEU A 217 10.97 -1.39 3.36
CA LEU A 217 9.63 -1.57 2.82
C LEU A 217 9.42 -0.67 1.60
N VAL A 218 8.66 -1.20 0.64
CA VAL A 218 8.16 -0.50 -0.53
C VAL A 218 6.64 -0.36 -0.38
N ASP A 219 6.15 0.84 -0.08
CA ASP A 219 4.72 1.14 0.08
C ASP A 219 4.14 1.78 -1.19
N ILE A 220 3.13 1.13 -1.74
CA ILE A 220 2.35 1.61 -2.88
C ILE A 220 1.02 2.09 -2.32
N ARG A 221 0.74 3.39 -2.39
CA ARG A 221 -0.43 3.96 -1.69
C ARG A 221 -1.09 5.09 -2.45
N SER A 222 -2.41 5.10 -2.41
CA SER A 222 -3.20 6.21 -2.93
C SER A 222 -3.28 7.36 -1.92
N TYR A 223 -3.21 8.59 -2.41
CA TYR A 223 -3.29 9.83 -1.66
C TYR A 223 -4.48 10.65 -2.16
N PHE A 224 -5.21 11.27 -1.24
CA PHE A 224 -6.33 12.15 -1.56
C PHE A 224 -6.17 13.45 -0.78
N LYS A 225 -6.16 14.59 -1.49
CA LYS A 225 -5.92 15.92 -0.91
C LYS A 225 -4.67 15.98 -0.02
N GLY A 226 -3.57 15.38 -0.48
CA GLY A 226 -2.30 15.34 0.24
C GLY A 226 -2.20 14.27 1.34
N ASN A 227 -3.32 13.70 1.78
CA ASN A 227 -3.34 12.72 2.87
C ASN A 227 -3.27 11.28 2.34
N ALA A 228 -2.49 10.44 3.04
CA ALA A 228 -2.39 9.02 2.77
C ALA A 228 -3.74 8.34 3.03
N THR A 229 -4.26 7.60 2.04
CA THR A 229 -5.50 6.85 2.23
C THR A 229 -5.21 5.49 2.87
N LYS A 230 -6.27 4.85 3.41
CA LYS A 230 -6.21 3.45 3.87
C LYS A 230 -5.93 2.45 2.72
N LYS A 231 -6.06 2.89 1.46
CA LYS A 231 -5.81 2.08 0.27
C LYS A 231 -4.32 2.13 -0.08
N GLY A 232 -3.61 1.10 0.34
CA GLY A 232 -2.21 0.91 0.02
C GLY A 232 -1.68 -0.39 0.58
N ILE A 233 -0.50 -0.76 0.14
CA ILE A 233 0.18 -1.98 0.59
C ILE A 233 1.67 -1.69 0.73
N SER A 234 2.22 -2.12 1.86
CA SER A 234 3.66 -2.11 2.13
C SER A 234 4.19 -3.52 1.93
N LEU A 235 5.17 -3.64 1.04
CA LEU A 235 5.76 -4.89 0.58
C LEU A 235 7.23 -4.95 0.98
N LYS A 236 7.73 -6.16 1.22
CA LYS A 236 9.18 -6.38 1.27
C LYS A 236 9.77 -6.21 -0.13
N PRO A 237 11.05 -5.79 -0.27
CA PRO A 237 11.71 -5.65 -1.57
C PRO A 237 11.57 -6.88 -2.46
N ASP A 238 11.81 -8.07 -1.94
CA ASP A 238 11.72 -9.33 -2.71
C ASP A 238 10.32 -9.55 -3.28
N VAL A 239 9.28 -9.28 -2.47
CA VAL A 239 7.88 -9.42 -2.90
C VAL A 239 7.54 -8.37 -3.96
N TYR A 240 8.01 -7.14 -3.78
CA TYR A 240 7.84 -6.08 -4.77
C TYR A 240 8.49 -6.48 -6.10
N PHE A 241 9.76 -6.89 -6.10
CA PHE A 241 10.46 -7.26 -7.33
C PHE A 241 9.90 -8.52 -7.99
N LYS A 242 9.40 -9.50 -7.22
CA LYS A 242 8.63 -10.62 -7.79
C LYS A 242 7.44 -10.09 -8.59
N ILE A 243 6.63 -9.21 -8.00
CA ILE A 243 5.48 -8.60 -8.68
C ILE A 243 5.89 -7.77 -9.89
N ALA A 244 7.01 -7.06 -9.77
CA ALA A 244 7.50 -6.13 -10.77
C ALA A 244 8.07 -6.87 -11.99
N ASN A 245 8.71 -8.01 -11.78
CA ASN A 245 9.27 -8.89 -12.82
C ASN A 245 8.24 -9.87 -13.37
N TRP A 246 6.95 -9.66 -13.09
CA TRP A 246 5.92 -10.60 -13.50
C TRP A 246 5.64 -10.51 -15.00
N THR A 247 6.29 -11.37 -15.78
CA THR A 247 6.22 -11.38 -17.25
C THR A 247 4.87 -11.81 -17.80
N ASP A 248 4.05 -12.50 -17.01
CA ASP A 248 2.74 -12.96 -17.46
C ASP A 248 1.63 -11.92 -17.28
N TRP A 249 1.95 -10.70 -16.84
CA TRP A 249 0.96 -9.63 -16.73
C TRP A 249 0.22 -9.37 -18.05
N SER A 250 0.95 -9.17 -19.15
CA SER A 250 0.33 -8.92 -20.46
C SER A 250 -0.54 -10.09 -20.91
N LYS A 251 -0.15 -11.33 -20.57
CA LYS A 251 -0.97 -12.52 -20.82
C LYS A 251 -2.24 -12.51 -19.96
N ALA A 252 -2.12 -12.18 -18.67
CA ALA A 252 -3.27 -12.07 -17.77
C ALA A 252 -4.26 -11.00 -18.25
N VAL A 253 -3.78 -9.82 -18.67
CA VAL A 253 -4.61 -8.77 -19.28
C VAL A 253 -5.29 -9.28 -20.55
N ALA A 254 -4.54 -9.93 -21.45
CA ALA A 254 -5.08 -10.45 -22.69
C ALA A 254 -6.16 -11.50 -22.45
N VAL A 255 -5.96 -12.40 -21.48
CA VAL A 255 -6.97 -13.41 -21.12
C VAL A 255 -8.20 -12.78 -20.51
N VAL A 256 -8.04 -11.83 -19.58
CA VAL A 256 -9.19 -11.11 -18.99
C VAL A 256 -9.97 -10.34 -20.05
N LYS A 257 -9.30 -9.66 -21.00
CA LYS A 257 -9.97 -8.97 -22.12
C LYS A 257 -10.72 -9.96 -23.02
N LYS A 258 -10.04 -11.04 -23.46
CA LYS A 258 -10.59 -12.06 -24.37
C LYS A 258 -11.84 -12.73 -23.81
N VAL A 259 -11.83 -13.06 -22.52
CA VAL A 259 -12.97 -13.71 -21.87
C VAL A 259 -14.21 -12.82 -21.85
N ASN A 260 -14.04 -11.51 -21.73
CA ASN A 260 -15.14 -10.57 -21.57
C ASN A 260 -15.56 -9.90 -22.90
N ASN A 261 -15.13 -10.44 -24.04
CA ASN A 261 -15.41 -9.90 -25.38
C ASN A 261 -15.04 -8.42 -25.54
N LEU A 262 -14.04 -7.94 -24.80
CA LEU A 262 -13.55 -6.57 -24.97
C LEU A 262 -12.55 -6.50 -26.12
N PRO A 263 -12.58 -5.43 -26.94
CA PRO A 263 -11.61 -5.26 -28.01
C PRO A 263 -10.19 -5.25 -27.43
N VAL A 264 -9.34 -6.10 -27.99
CA VAL A 264 -7.91 -6.11 -27.70
C VAL A 264 -7.27 -5.01 -28.55
N ASN A 265 -7.38 -3.77 -28.05
CA ASN A 265 -6.49 -2.69 -28.47
C ASN A 265 -5.11 -2.90 -27.85
#